data_AF-A0A2V6LVB7-F1
#
_entry.id   AF-A0A2V6LVB7-F1
#
_cell.length_a   1.000
_cell.length_b   1.000
_cell.length_c   1.000
_cell.angle_alpha   90.00
_cell.angle_beta   90.00
_cell.angle_gamma   90.00
#
_symmetry.space_group_name_H-M   'P 1'
#
loop_
_entity.id
_entity.type
_entity.pdbx_description
1 polymer ?
#
loop_
_entity_poly.entity_id
_entity_poly.type
_entity_poly.pdbx_seq_one_letter_code
_entity_poly.pdbx_strand_id
1 'polypeptide(L)'
;DYVGRLGAFVSDDLARGIYERSQGVCVHHLACLLSVVSDGTREFLLATASRRFQEMAEQMRQYAVKREALRRDLISRDEEDAHLRALTHLVGAKDYVLTS
;
A
#
# COMPACT_ATOMS: atom_id res chain seq x y z
N ASP A 1 5.83 9.57 -18.99
CA ASP A 1 6.25 9.25 -17.61
C ASP A 1 5.23 8.30 -16.95
N TYR A 2 5.68 7.42 -16.04
CA TYR A 2 4.85 6.45 -15.32
C TYR A 2 3.79 7.14 -14.46
N VAL A 3 4.17 8.16 -13.70
CA VAL A 3 3.28 8.89 -12.79
C VAL A 3 2.12 9.52 -13.56
N GLY A 4 2.40 10.17 -14.70
CA GLY A 4 1.36 10.74 -15.55
C GLY A 4 0.37 9.71 -16.12
N ARG A 5 0.86 8.54 -16.56
CA ARG A 5 -0.02 7.47 -17.06
C ARG A 5 -0.89 6.88 -15.95
N LEU A 6 -0.32 6.66 -14.77
CA LEU A 6 -1.07 6.15 -13.63
C LEU A 6 -2.08 7.19 -13.13
N GLY A 7 -1.72 8.48 -13.10
CA GLY A 7 -2.63 9.56 -12.76
C GLY A 7 -3.84 9.64 -13.71
N ALA A 8 -3.61 9.51 -15.02
CA ALA A 8 -4.69 9.44 -16.00
C ALA A 8 -5.57 8.20 -15.79
N PHE A 9 -4.96 7.04 -15.49
CA PHE A 9 -5.68 5.81 -15.21
C PHE A 9 -6.59 5.94 -13.99
N VAL A 10 -6.09 6.39 -12.84
CA VAL A 10 -6.89 6.50 -11.60
C VAL A 10 -7.91 7.64 -11.60
N SER A 11 -7.93 8.46 -12.66
CA SER A 11 -8.96 9.47 -12.87
C SER A 11 -10.25 8.90 -13.47
N ASP A 12 -10.23 7.66 -13.97
CA ASP A 12 -11.40 6.91 -14.43
C ASP A 12 -11.98 6.07 -13.27
N ASP A 13 -13.28 6.19 -13.02
CA ASP A 13 -13.96 5.50 -11.91
C ASP A 13 -13.91 3.96 -12.01
N LEU A 14 -13.91 3.39 -13.22
CA LEU A 14 -13.75 1.94 -13.41
C LEU A 14 -12.34 1.50 -13.00
N ALA A 15 -11.35 2.31 -13.34
CA ALA A 15 -9.95 2.07 -13.00
C ALA A 15 -9.66 2.28 -11.50
N ARG A 16 -10.44 3.12 -10.80
CA ARG A 16 -10.34 3.26 -9.33
C ARG A 16 -10.61 1.96 -8.61
N GLY A 17 -11.66 1.22 -9.00
CA GLY A 17 -11.94 -0.09 -8.40
C GLY A 17 -10.80 -1.10 -8.61
N ILE A 18 -10.10 -1.02 -9.75
CA ILE A 18 -8.90 -1.84 -10.01
C ILE A 18 -7.74 -1.40 -9.10
N TYR A 19 -7.51 -0.09 -9.00
CA TYR A 19 -6.48 0.48 -8.14
C TYR A 19 -6.69 0.13 -6.67
N GLU A 20 -7.92 0.18 -6.17
CA GLU A 20 -8.25 -0.18 -4.78
C GLU A 20 -7.90 -1.63 -4.44
N ARG A 21 -8.03 -2.55 -5.40
CA ARG A 21 -7.65 -3.97 -5.20
C ARG A 21 -6.15 -4.23 -5.31
N SER A 22 -5.39 -3.25 -5.80
CA SER A 22 -3.94 -3.32 -5.81
C SER A 22 -3.35 -3.01 -4.43
N GLN A 23 -2.04 -3.22 -4.26
CA GLN A 23 -1.33 -2.76 -3.06
C GLN A 23 -1.15 -1.23 -3.06
N GLY A 24 -1.37 -0.55 -4.19
CA GLY A 24 -1.10 0.89 -4.35
C GLY A 24 0.37 1.18 -4.60
N VAL A 25 0.75 2.45 -4.44
CA VAL A 25 2.13 2.92 -4.68
C VAL A 25 2.85 3.28 -3.38
N CYS A 26 4.18 3.35 -3.42
CA CYS A 26 4.96 3.84 -2.28
C CYS A 26 4.69 5.34 -2.00
N VAL A 27 5.02 5.79 -0.80
CA VAL A 27 4.77 7.17 -0.33
C VAL A 27 5.38 8.21 -1.28
N HIS A 28 6.58 7.94 -1.82
CA HIS A 28 7.21 8.82 -2.79
C HIS A 28 6.37 8.96 -4.07
N HIS A 29 5.97 7.83 -4.69
CA HIS A 29 5.14 7.87 -5.90
C HIS A 29 3.73 8.40 -5.63
N LEU A 30 3.21 8.20 -4.41
CA LEU A 30 1.96 8.83 -3.98
C LEU A 30 2.12 10.35 -4.04
N ALA A 31 3.17 10.92 -3.41
CA ALA A 31 3.42 12.36 -3.44
C ALA A 31 3.53 12.89 -4.89
N CYS A 32 4.22 12.16 -5.78
CA CYS A 32 4.28 12.51 -7.20
C CYS A 32 2.89 12.51 -7.86
N LEU A 33 2.06 11.49 -7.61
CA LEU A 33 0.68 11.43 -8.15
C LEU A 33 -0.17 12.59 -7.65
N LEU A 34 -0.12 12.90 -6.36
CA LEU A 34 -0.93 13.97 -5.76
C LEU A 34 -0.62 15.35 -6.36
N SER A 35 0.59 15.53 -6.92
CA SER A 35 1.02 16.77 -7.58
C SER A 35 0.48 16.95 -9.00
N VAL A 36 -0.02 15.88 -9.64
CA VAL A 36 -0.45 15.91 -11.06
C VAL A 36 -1.92 15.58 -11.27
N VAL A 37 -2.62 15.05 -10.25
CA VAL A 37 -4.04 14.69 -10.33
C VAL A 37 -4.96 15.79 -9.79
N SER A 38 -6.24 15.72 -10.19
CA SER A 38 -7.31 16.59 -9.68
C SER A 38 -7.60 16.35 -8.19
N ASP A 39 -8.22 17.33 -7.53
CA ASP A 39 -8.53 17.26 -6.09
C ASP A 39 -9.41 16.05 -5.72
N GLY A 40 -10.44 15.75 -6.52
CA GLY A 40 -11.28 14.56 -6.28
C GLY A 40 -10.51 13.24 -6.40
N THR A 41 -9.51 13.17 -7.28
CA THR A 41 -8.64 12.00 -7.39
C THR A 41 -7.61 11.97 -6.26
N ARG A 42 -7.17 13.14 -5.77
CA ARG A 42 -6.29 13.28 -4.62
C ARG A 42 -6.93 12.71 -3.36
N GLU A 43 -8.18 13.06 -3.09
CA GLU A 43 -8.95 12.54 -1.95
C GLU A 43 -9.08 11.02 -2.01
N PHE A 44 -9.44 10.47 -3.17
CA PHE A 44 -9.52 9.04 -3.39
C PHE A 44 -8.17 8.33 -3.11
N LEU A 45 -7.07 8.86 -3.65
CA LEU A 45 -5.74 8.29 -3.46
C LEU A 45 -5.30 8.32 -1.99
N LEU A 46 -5.55 9.43 -1.29
CA LEU A 46 -5.22 9.57 0.14
C LEU A 46 -6.05 8.63 1.01
N ALA A 47 -7.37 8.56 0.78
CA ALA A 47 -8.25 7.66 1.51
C ALA A 47 -7.84 6.20 1.32
N THR A 48 -7.53 5.81 0.08
CA THR A 48 -7.07 4.45 -0.25
C THR A 48 -5.74 4.13 0.43
N ALA A 49 -4.76 5.04 0.36
CA ALA A 49 -3.47 4.84 1.00
C ALA A 49 -3.58 4.73 2.53
N SER A 50 -4.36 5.62 3.15
CA SER A 50 -4.62 5.61 4.59
C SER A 50 -5.21 4.27 5.05
N ARG A 51 -6.26 3.80 4.37
CA ARG A 51 -6.88 2.50 4.64
C ARG A 51 -5.86 1.36 4.56
N ARG A 52 -5.02 1.33 3.53
CA ARG A 52 -3.99 0.29 3.36
C ARG A 52 -2.94 0.31 4.47
N PHE A 53 -2.49 1.49 4.89
CA PHE A 53 -1.57 1.60 6.03
C PHE A 53 -2.18 1.11 7.34
N GLN A 54 -3.47 1.40 7.57
CA GLN A 54 -4.19 0.90 8.74
C GLN A 54 -4.32 -0.63 8.72
N GLU A 55 -4.65 -1.20 7.57
CA GLU A 55 -4.74 -2.67 7.39
C GLU A 55 -3.38 -3.35 7.64
N MET A 56 -2.29 -2.83 7.07
CA MET A 56 -0.94 -3.37 7.31
C MET A 56 -0.55 -3.25 8.78
N ALA A 57 -0.86 -2.14 9.44
CA ALA A 57 -0.60 -1.96 10.86
C ALA A 57 -1.38 -2.97 11.72
N GLU A 58 -2.64 -3.25 11.36
CA GLU A 58 -3.45 -4.25 12.06
C GLU A 58 -2.91 -5.67 11.83
N GLN A 59 -2.55 -6.02 10.60
CA GLN A 59 -1.94 -7.31 10.27
C GLN A 59 -0.64 -7.53 11.07
N MET A 60 0.22 -6.52 11.19
CA MET A 60 1.43 -6.61 12.02
C MET A 60 1.11 -6.80 13.51
N ARG A 61 0.06 -6.14 14.04
CA ARG A 61 -0.39 -6.34 15.43
C ARG A 61 -0.91 -7.76 15.65
N GLN A 62 -1.76 -8.26 14.76
CA GLN A 62 -2.32 -9.61 14.84
C GLN A 62 -1.22 -10.68 14.75
N TYR A 63 -0.24 -10.48 13.86
CA TYR A 63 0.93 -11.33 13.77
C TYR A 63 1.66 -11.45 15.13
N ALA A 64 1.96 -10.31 15.77
CA ALA A 64 2.66 -10.28 17.05
C ALA A 64 1.86 -11.00 18.16
N VAL A 65 0.56 -10.72 18.27
CA VAL A 65 -0.33 -11.33 19.28
C VAL A 65 -0.43 -12.84 19.09
N LYS A 66 -0.62 -13.33 17.86
CA LYS A 66 -0.72 -14.77 17.57
C LYS A 66 0.59 -15.50 17.82
N ARG A 67 1.72 -14.87 17.47
CA ARG A 67 3.06 -15.41 17.69
C ARG A 67 3.40 -15.51 19.18
N GLU A 68 3.05 -14.50 19.97
CA GLU A 68 3.21 -14.51 21.44
C GLU A 68 2.33 -15.59 22.09
N ALA A 69 1.09 -15.76 21.62
CA ALA A 69 0.19 -16.81 22.08
C ALA A 69 0.54 -18.23 21.59
N LEU A 70 1.66 -18.42 20.88
CA LEU A 70 2.10 -19.68 20.25
C LEU A 70 1.08 -20.30 19.26
N ARG A 71 0.11 -19.53 18.78
CA ARG A 71 -0.94 -19.95 17.82
C ARG A 71 -0.49 -19.69 16.38
N ARG A 72 0.64 -20.28 16.00
CA ARG A 72 1.29 -20.05 14.69
C ARG A 72 0.43 -20.50 13.51
N ASP A 73 -0.40 -21.52 13.71
CA ASP A 73 -1.35 -22.07 12.75
C ASP A 73 -2.46 -21.08 12.36
N LEU A 74 -2.71 -20.06 13.19
CA LEU A 74 -3.73 -19.04 12.92
C LEU A 74 -3.18 -17.80 12.19
N ILE A 75 -1.88 -17.76 11.90
CA ILE A 75 -1.25 -16.63 11.21
C ILE A 75 -1.62 -16.68 9.72
N SER A 76 -2.14 -15.59 9.18
CA SER A 76 -2.45 -15.49 7.76
C SER A 76 -1.22 -15.06 6.95
N ARG A 77 -1.22 -15.35 5.64
CA ARG A 77 -0.15 -14.86 4.75
C ARG A 77 -0.01 -13.34 4.77
N ASP A 78 -1.13 -12.64 4.81
CA ASP A 78 -1.17 -11.19 4.92
C ASP A 78 -0.49 -10.68 6.20
N GLU A 79 -0.60 -11.42 7.30
CA GLU A 79 0.07 -11.10 8.57
C GLU A 79 1.58 -11.37 8.50
N GLU A 80 1.99 -12.44 7.83
CA GLU A 80 3.42 -12.78 7.66
C GLU A 80 4.17 -11.72 6.87
N ASP A 81 3.58 -11.21 5.78
CA ASP A 81 4.24 -10.30 4.85
C ASP A 81 3.92 -8.80 5.07
N ALA A 82 3.06 -8.46 6.03
CA ALA A 82 2.63 -7.09 6.28
C ALA A 82 3.81 -6.13 6.53
N HIS A 83 4.84 -6.58 7.24
CA HIS A 83 6.05 -5.80 7.51
C HIS A 83 6.83 -5.46 6.23
N LEU A 84 6.96 -6.43 5.32
CA LEU A 84 7.62 -6.27 4.03
C LEU A 84 6.84 -5.31 3.12
N ARG A 85 5.52 -5.45 3.08
CA ARG A 85 4.64 -4.52 2.34
C ARG A 85 4.78 -3.10 2.88
N ALA A 86 4.76 -2.92 4.20
CA ALA A 86 4.93 -1.61 4.83
C ALA A 86 6.29 -0.97 4.46
N LEU A 87 7.39 -1.72 4.53
CA LEU A 87 8.72 -1.23 4.14
C LEU A 87 8.77 -0.86 2.66
N THR A 88 8.18 -1.69 1.79
CA THR A 88 8.08 -1.42 0.35
C THR A 88 7.30 -0.13 0.08
N HIS A 89 6.24 0.14 0.85
CA HIS A 89 5.48 1.39 0.73
C HIS A 89 6.22 2.60 1.27
N LEU A 90 6.97 2.47 2.36
CA LEU A 90 7.67 3.60 2.99
C LEU A 90 8.92 4.01 2.22
N VAL A 91 9.73 3.03 1.81
CA VAL A 91 11.05 3.28 1.21
C VAL A 91 10.99 3.19 -0.33
N GLY A 92 9.99 2.49 -0.87
CA GLY A 92 9.90 2.19 -2.30
C GLY A 92 10.64 0.91 -2.66
N ALA A 93 10.05 0.12 -3.57
CA ALA A 93 10.60 -1.18 -3.97
C ALA A 93 12.01 -1.10 -4.60
N LYS A 94 12.38 0.03 -5.20
CA LYS A 94 13.67 0.22 -5.87
C LYS A 94 14.83 0.33 -4.87
N ASP A 95 14.55 0.87 -3.68
CA ASP A 95 15.51 1.00 -2.58
C ASP A 95 15.41 -0.18 -1.59
N TYR A 96 14.34 -0.98 -1.69
CA TYR A 96 14.18 -2.23 -0.92
C TYR A 96 14.94 -3.42 -1.52
N VAL A 97 15.52 -3.30 -2.74
CA VAL A 97 16.48 -4.29 -3.26
C VAL A 97 17.81 -4.15 -2.52
N LEU A 98 17.82 -4.50 -1.23
CA LEU A 98 19.03 -4.91 -0.55
C LEU A 98 19.41 -6.26 -1.12
N THR A 99 20.46 -6.26 -1.94
CA THR A 99 21.56 -7.24 -1.88
C THR A 99 21.18 -8.53 -1.12
N SER A 100 20.56 -9.48 -1.82
CA SER A 100 20.60 -10.90 -1.47
C SER A 100 21.36 -11.62 -2.57
#